data_AF-A0A6P0R9M8-F1
#
_entry.id   AF-A0A6P0R9M8-F1
#
_cell.length_a   1.000
_cell.length_b   1.000
_cell.length_c   1.000
_cell.angle_alpha   90.00
_cell.angle_beta   90.00
_cell.angle_gamma   90.00
#
_symmetry.space_group_name_H-M   'P 1'
#
loop_
_entity.id
_entity.type
_entity.pdbx_description
1 polymer ?
#
loop_
_entity_poly.entity_id
_entity_poly.type
_entity_poly.pdbx_seq_one_letter_code
_entity_poly.pdbx_strand_id
1 'polypeptide(L)'
;MKWQFVIPLIFLSSLSLQGKASPHGVKIQHQITQAIQINAVYDTGTPLTNASVTVYAPNAPNKPWLKGITDEEGNFIFAPDSSQSGYWEIKVRQAGHGELVSVPFQVNKLENSPRENISNNNYYLASTSRDYNPLQKGLMIGSVMWGFVGTALFFWRFKTQDQPQENR
;
A
#
# COMPACT_ATOMS: atom_id res chain seq x y z
N MET A 1 -85.44 9.82 12.21
CA MET A 1 -84.35 9.68 11.22
C MET A 1 -83.24 8.83 11.85
N LYS A 2 -82.76 7.81 11.13
CA LYS A 2 -81.92 6.72 11.66
C LYS A 2 -80.48 7.21 11.94
N TRP A 3 -80.24 7.81 13.10
CA TRP A 3 -78.92 8.33 13.53
C TRP A 3 -77.86 7.24 13.78
N GLN A 4 -78.29 5.97 13.86
CA GLN A 4 -77.46 4.77 14.01
C GLN A 4 -76.41 4.57 12.90
N PHE A 5 -76.56 5.20 11.73
CA PHE A 5 -75.57 5.15 10.65
C PHE A 5 -74.58 6.32 10.64
N VAL A 6 -74.85 7.38 11.40
CA VAL A 6 -74.00 8.59 11.43
C VAL A 6 -72.79 8.37 12.35
N ILE A 7 -73.00 7.66 13.47
CA ILE A 7 -71.95 7.33 14.43
C ILE A 7 -70.82 6.49 13.82
N PRO A 8 -71.07 5.37 13.09
CA PRO A 8 -69.98 4.62 12.46
C PRO A 8 -69.30 5.42 11.34
N LEU A 9 -70.03 6.31 10.66
CA LEU A 9 -69.47 7.14 9.58
C LEU A 9 -68.50 8.20 10.12
N ILE A 10 -68.83 8.81 11.27
CA ILE A 10 -67.93 9.74 11.98
C ILE A 10 -66.69 9.00 12.48
N PHE A 11 -66.87 7.81 13.05
CA PHE A 11 -65.76 6.99 13.55
C PHE A 11 -64.81 6.53 12.42
N LEU A 12 -65.35 6.23 11.24
CA LEU A 12 -64.57 5.89 10.06
C LEU A 12 -63.80 7.08 9.48
N SER A 13 -64.35 8.30 9.60
CA SER A 13 -63.71 9.53 9.14
C SER A 13 -62.54 9.98 10.03
N SER A 14 -62.52 9.59 11.30
CA SER A 14 -61.35 9.82 12.18
C SER A 14 -60.16 8.90 11.91
N LEU A 15 -60.34 7.80 11.16
CA LEU A 15 -59.24 6.85 10.85
C LEU A 15 -58.35 7.30 9.68
N SER A 16 -58.70 8.36 8.95
CA SER A 16 -57.98 8.83 7.75
C SER A 16 -56.89 9.87 8.02
N LEU A 17 -56.51 10.12 9.28
CA LEU A 17 -55.27 10.83 9.63
C LEU A 17 -54.06 9.95 9.31
N GLN A 18 -53.76 9.83 8.02
CA GLN A 18 -52.57 9.16 7.52
C GLN A 18 -51.35 9.98 7.95
N GLY A 19 -50.64 9.52 8.99
CA GLY A 19 -49.34 10.06 9.35
C GLY A 19 -48.40 9.98 8.15
N LYS A 20 -47.63 11.04 7.89
CA LYS A 20 -46.59 11.03 6.85
C LYS A 20 -45.56 9.96 7.22
N ALA A 21 -45.67 8.77 6.63
CA ALA A 21 -44.60 7.79 6.70
C ALA A 21 -43.38 8.38 6.00
N SER A 22 -42.24 8.44 6.69
CA SER A 22 -40.93 8.67 6.06
C SER A 22 -40.30 7.31 5.84
N PRO A 23 -40.55 6.64 4.70
CA PRO A 23 -39.75 5.48 4.34
C PRO A 23 -38.30 5.96 4.21
N HIS A 24 -37.44 5.44 5.07
CA HIS A 24 -36.01 5.72 4.97
C HIS A 24 -35.50 4.97 3.75
N GLY A 25 -35.22 5.70 2.67
CA GLY A 25 -34.55 5.14 1.49
C GLY A 25 -33.06 4.97 1.77
N VAL A 26 -32.47 3.89 1.27
CA VAL A 26 -31.01 3.70 1.29
C VAL A 26 -30.42 4.27 -0.01
N LYS A 27 -29.48 5.22 0.10
CA LYS A 27 -28.71 5.71 -1.06
C LYS A 27 -27.35 4.98 -1.08
N ILE A 28 -27.12 4.19 -2.10
CA ILE A 28 -25.85 3.49 -2.33
C ILE A 28 -25.03 4.30 -3.35
N GLN A 29 -23.77 4.57 -3.00
CA GLN A 29 -22.77 5.14 -3.91
C GLN A 29 -21.65 4.11 -4.04
N HIS A 30 -21.13 3.91 -5.25
CA HIS A 30 -20.04 2.96 -5.50
C HIS A 30 -18.99 3.59 -6.42
N GLN A 31 -17.76 3.13 -6.28
CA GLN A 31 -16.65 3.45 -7.17
C GLN A 31 -15.86 2.18 -7.43
N ILE A 32 -15.52 1.93 -8.70
CA ILE A 32 -14.60 0.85 -9.06
C ILE A 32 -13.18 1.41 -8.97
N THR A 33 -12.36 0.81 -8.14
CA THR A 33 -10.96 1.21 -7.93
C THR A 33 -10.01 0.03 -8.17
N GLN A 34 -8.74 0.35 -8.44
CA GLN A 34 -7.69 -0.66 -8.49
C GLN A 34 -7.27 -1.05 -7.07
N ALA A 35 -6.83 -2.29 -6.92
CA ALA A 35 -6.31 -2.82 -5.67
C ALA A 35 -4.96 -3.50 -5.91
N ILE A 36 -4.13 -3.50 -4.87
CA ILE A 36 -2.88 -4.26 -4.81
C ILE A 36 -3.15 -5.46 -3.92
N GLN A 37 -2.91 -6.65 -4.47
CA GLN A 37 -2.87 -7.91 -3.72
C GLN A 37 -1.42 -8.36 -3.61
N ILE A 38 -1.02 -8.74 -2.40
CA ILE A 38 0.23 -9.46 -2.15
C ILE A 38 -0.09 -10.87 -1.69
N ASN A 39 0.80 -11.81 -2.00
CA ASN A 39 0.80 -13.15 -1.42
C ASN A 39 2.15 -13.37 -0.75
N ALA A 40 2.13 -13.65 0.56
CA ALA A 40 3.31 -13.88 1.37
C ALA A 40 3.43 -15.36 1.68
N VAL A 41 4.54 -15.96 1.27
CA VAL A 41 4.88 -17.37 1.50
C VAL A 41 6.31 -17.46 2.02
N TYR A 42 6.59 -18.50 2.81
CA TYR A 42 7.96 -18.86 3.18
C TYR A 42 8.68 -19.40 1.94
N ASP A 43 10.02 -19.47 1.96
CA ASP A 43 10.81 -20.07 0.88
C ASP A 43 10.44 -21.55 0.62
N THR A 44 9.82 -22.21 1.60
CA THR A 44 9.25 -23.56 1.48
C THR A 44 7.92 -23.61 0.70
N GLY A 45 7.36 -22.46 0.34
CA GLY A 45 6.04 -22.32 -0.28
C GLY A 45 4.86 -22.31 0.69
N THR A 46 5.08 -22.47 2.00
CA THR A 46 4.01 -22.44 3.00
C THR A 46 3.50 -21.00 3.18
N PRO A 47 2.19 -20.75 3.24
CA PRO A 47 1.65 -19.41 3.49
C PRO A 47 2.15 -18.78 4.79
N LEU A 48 2.43 -17.47 4.75
CA LEU A 48 2.57 -16.66 5.95
C LEU A 48 1.18 -16.27 6.45
N THR A 49 0.49 -17.20 7.10
CA THR A 49 -0.83 -16.97 7.68
C THR A 49 -0.76 -16.06 8.90
N ASN A 50 -1.69 -15.11 9.04
CA ASN A 50 -1.72 -14.18 10.19
C ASN A 50 -0.43 -13.34 10.38
N ALA A 51 0.28 -13.06 9.29
CA ALA A 51 1.46 -12.22 9.31
C ALA A 51 1.08 -10.74 9.35
N SER A 52 1.81 -9.95 10.13
CA SER A 52 1.59 -8.51 10.22
C SER A 52 1.98 -7.81 8.92
N VAL A 53 1.09 -6.98 8.38
CA VAL A 53 1.35 -6.17 7.18
C VAL A 53 1.34 -4.70 7.55
N THR A 54 2.33 -3.94 7.10
CA THR A 54 2.38 -2.48 7.20
C THR A 54 2.66 -1.88 5.84
N VAL A 55 1.76 -1.02 5.36
CA VAL A 55 1.85 -0.34 4.07
C VAL A 55 2.27 1.11 4.30
N TYR A 56 3.18 1.62 3.48
CA TYR A 56 3.63 3.01 3.47
C TYR A 56 3.31 3.64 2.11
N ALA A 57 2.74 4.83 2.16
CA ALA A 57 2.37 5.58 0.96
C ALA A 57 3.61 6.24 0.32
N PRO A 58 3.60 6.47 -1.02
CA PRO A 58 4.73 7.07 -1.72
C PRO A 58 5.16 8.44 -1.17
N ASN A 59 4.21 9.24 -0.69
CA ASN A 59 4.47 10.57 -0.16
C ASN A 59 4.98 10.59 1.29
N ALA A 60 4.87 9.47 2.01
CA ALA A 60 5.23 9.36 3.42
C ALA A 60 5.82 7.97 3.74
N PRO A 61 6.97 7.59 3.13
CA PRO A 61 7.54 6.24 3.25
C PRO A 61 8.02 5.89 4.66
N ASN A 62 8.12 6.87 5.56
CA ASN A 62 8.51 6.70 6.96
C ASN A 62 7.32 6.62 7.93
N LYS A 63 6.08 6.77 7.45
CA LYS A 63 4.87 6.73 8.28
C LYS A 63 3.93 5.63 7.79
N PRO A 64 3.52 4.68 8.65
CA PRO A 64 2.52 3.69 8.29
C PRO A 64 1.23 4.36 7.79
N TRP A 65 0.83 4.02 6.57
CA TRP A 65 -0.43 4.45 5.97
C TRP A 65 -1.57 3.49 6.31
N LEU A 66 -1.31 2.18 6.19
CA LEU A 66 -2.26 1.12 6.54
C LEU A 66 -1.54 0.00 7.29
N LYS A 67 -2.24 -0.62 8.23
CA LYS A 67 -1.80 -1.85 8.90
C LYS A 67 -2.87 -2.92 8.71
N GLY A 68 -2.44 -4.16 8.59
CA GLY A 68 -3.32 -5.29 8.39
C GLY A 68 -2.64 -6.61 8.75
N ILE A 69 -3.31 -7.70 8.41
CA ILE A 69 -2.87 -9.07 8.65
C ILE A 69 -3.20 -9.88 7.39
N THR A 70 -2.32 -10.80 7.00
CA THR A 70 -2.59 -11.74 5.90
C THR A 70 -3.65 -12.78 6.27
N ASP A 71 -4.39 -13.28 5.29
CA ASP A 71 -5.36 -14.38 5.44
C ASP A 71 -4.68 -15.76 5.58
N GLU A 72 -5.49 -16.83 5.59
CA GLU A 72 -5.03 -18.21 5.76
C GLU A 72 -4.10 -18.67 4.64
N GLU A 73 -4.35 -18.18 3.42
CA GLU A 73 -3.54 -18.42 2.22
C GLU A 73 -2.37 -17.44 2.08
N GLY A 74 -2.15 -16.56 3.06
CA GLY A 74 -1.04 -15.60 3.09
C GLY A 74 -1.28 -14.36 2.22
N ASN A 75 -2.51 -14.12 1.75
CA ASN A 75 -2.84 -12.93 0.96
C ASN A 75 -3.15 -11.74 1.83
N PHE A 76 -2.87 -10.55 1.29
CA PHE A 76 -3.37 -9.29 1.81
C PHE A 76 -3.69 -8.36 0.64
N ILE A 77 -4.88 -7.75 0.67
CA ILE A 77 -5.37 -6.86 -0.37
C ILE A 77 -5.71 -5.49 0.21
N PHE A 78 -5.31 -4.44 -0.50
CA PHE A 78 -5.70 -3.07 -0.18
C PHE A 78 -5.89 -2.25 -1.46
N ALA A 79 -6.74 -1.22 -1.38
CA ALA A 79 -6.90 -0.23 -2.44
C ALA A 79 -6.02 0.99 -2.13
N PRO A 80 -4.99 1.27 -2.95
CA PRO A 80 -4.19 2.48 -2.79
C PRO A 80 -5.02 3.75 -2.96
N ASP A 81 -4.55 4.86 -2.40
CA ASP A 81 -5.13 6.19 -2.67
C ASP A 81 -4.97 6.53 -4.16
N SER A 82 -6.10 6.63 -4.87
CA SER A 82 -6.15 6.91 -6.30
C SER A 82 -5.69 8.31 -6.69
N SER A 83 -5.29 9.16 -5.74
CA SER A 83 -4.63 10.44 -6.02
C SER A 83 -3.10 10.34 -6.02
N GLN A 84 -2.53 9.21 -5.59
CA GLN A 84 -1.09 9.04 -5.36
C GLN A 84 -0.49 7.97 -6.27
N SER A 85 0.17 8.40 -7.34
CA SER A 85 1.06 7.54 -8.11
C SER A 85 2.41 7.41 -7.41
N GLY A 86 3.08 6.28 -7.61
CA GLY A 86 4.43 6.04 -7.11
C GLY A 86 4.60 4.65 -6.52
N TYR A 87 5.70 4.47 -5.78
CA TYR A 87 6.02 3.20 -5.15
C TYR A 87 5.40 3.12 -3.75
N TRP A 88 4.54 2.12 -3.57
CA TRP A 88 4.02 1.73 -2.28
C TRP A 88 4.95 0.71 -1.66
N GLU A 89 5.33 0.92 -0.40
CA GLU A 89 6.21 -0.01 0.31
C GLU A 89 5.34 -0.86 1.24
N ILE A 90 5.40 -2.18 1.10
CA ILE A 90 4.63 -3.14 1.87
C ILE A 90 5.60 -4.00 2.67
N LYS A 91 5.49 -3.92 3.99
CA LYS A 91 6.29 -4.72 4.92
C LYS A 91 5.44 -5.83 5.50
N VAL A 92 5.83 -7.08 5.27
CA VAL A 92 5.18 -8.27 5.86
C VAL A 92 6.12 -8.86 6.89
N ARG A 93 5.63 -9.19 8.10
CA ARG A 93 6.43 -9.78 9.17
C ARG A 93 5.68 -10.81 9.99
N GLN A 94 6.35 -11.92 10.29
CA GLN A 94 5.90 -12.95 11.22
C GLN A 94 7.09 -13.62 11.91
N ALA A 95 7.05 -13.74 13.24
CA ALA A 95 8.03 -14.49 14.06
C ALA A 95 9.52 -14.25 13.72
N GLY A 96 9.89 -13.01 13.38
CA GLY A 96 11.27 -12.65 13.01
C GLY A 96 11.60 -12.78 11.53
N HIS A 97 10.78 -13.48 10.76
CA HIS A 97 10.82 -13.50 9.30
C HIS A 97 10.02 -12.33 8.73
N GLY A 98 10.44 -11.83 7.56
CA GLY A 98 9.66 -10.83 6.84
C GLY A 98 10.45 -10.03 5.82
N GLU A 99 9.71 -9.42 4.93
CA GLU A 99 10.24 -8.75 3.75
C GLU A 99 9.59 -7.37 3.57
N LEU A 100 10.29 -6.49 2.85
CA LEU A 100 9.80 -5.19 2.41
C LEU A 100 9.77 -5.20 0.88
N VAL A 101 8.59 -5.02 0.31
CA VAL A 101 8.35 -5.03 -1.13
C VAL A 101 7.89 -3.66 -1.60
N SER A 102 8.45 -3.20 -2.72
CA SER A 102 8.12 -1.93 -3.37
C SER A 102 7.25 -2.21 -4.60
N VAL A 103 5.98 -1.81 -4.57
CA VAL A 103 5.02 -2.02 -5.67
C VAL A 103 4.75 -0.69 -6.39
N PRO A 104 5.03 -0.58 -7.70
CA PRO A 104 4.64 0.59 -8.47
C PRO A 104 3.12 0.64 -8.63
N PHE A 105 2.52 1.79 -8.34
CA PHE A 105 1.11 2.06 -8.59
C PHE A 105 0.97 3.34 -9.41
N GLN A 106 0.21 3.26 -10.49
CA GLN A 106 -0.04 4.40 -11.37
C GLN A 106 -1.52 4.76 -11.32
N VAL A 107 -1.82 6.01 -11.00
CA VAL A 107 -3.17 6.53 -11.11
C VAL A 107 -3.53 6.60 -12.59
N ASN A 108 -4.49 5.78 -13.01
CA ASN A 108 -5.10 5.88 -14.33
C ASN A 108 -5.90 7.18 -14.43
N LYS A 109 -5.22 8.27 -14.79
CA LYS A 109 -5.86 9.53 -15.14
C LYS A 109 -6.30 9.44 -16.59
N LEU A 110 -7.37 8.68 -16.87
CA LEU A 110 -8.20 8.76 -18.09
C LEU A 110 -9.34 7.73 -18.01
N GLU A 111 -10.57 8.25 -17.88
CA GLU A 111 -11.78 7.58 -18.37
C GLU A 111 -11.61 7.33 -19.89
N ASN A 112 -12.13 6.19 -20.38
CA ASN A 112 -12.21 5.76 -21.79
C ASN A 112 -11.00 5.05 -22.40
N SER A 113 -10.60 3.92 -21.82
CA SER A 113 -9.99 2.84 -22.62
C SER A 113 -10.72 1.53 -22.34
N PRO A 114 -11.03 0.71 -23.37
CA PRO A 114 -11.64 -0.60 -23.16
C PRO A 114 -10.81 -1.39 -22.17
N ARG A 115 -11.44 -1.87 -21.10
CA ARG A 115 -10.80 -2.76 -20.12
C ARG A 115 -10.43 -4.04 -20.86
N GLU A 116 -9.17 -4.16 -21.25
CA GLU A 116 -8.63 -5.45 -21.65
C GLU A 116 -8.70 -6.35 -20.41
N ASN A 117 -9.49 -7.41 -20.51
CA ASN A 117 -9.68 -8.37 -19.44
C ASN A 117 -8.42 -9.24 -19.35
N ILE A 118 -7.38 -8.72 -18.72
CA ILE A 118 -6.15 -9.46 -18.45
C ILE A 118 -6.39 -10.29 -17.18
N SER A 119 -7.09 -11.40 -17.34
CA SER A 119 -7.03 -12.51 -16.38
C SER A 119 -5.71 -13.27 -16.59
N ASN A 120 -4.62 -12.67 -16.14
CA ASN A 120 -3.35 -13.37 -15.96
C ASN A 120 -3.05 -13.35 -14.47
N ASN A 121 -3.22 -14.49 -13.79
CA ASN A 121 -2.74 -14.74 -12.43
C ASN A 121 -1.21 -14.83 -12.41
N ASN A 122 -0.55 -13.79 -12.91
CA ASN A 122 0.90 -13.65 -12.88
C ASN A 122 1.23 -12.94 -11.59
N TYR A 123 1.69 -13.71 -10.60
CA TYR A 123 2.45 -13.15 -9.50
C TYR A 123 3.70 -12.51 -10.11
N TYR A 124 3.75 -11.18 -10.12
CA TYR A 124 4.99 -10.48 -10.44
C TYR A 124 5.91 -10.68 -9.25
N LEU A 125 7.00 -11.42 -9.43
CA LEU A 125 8.06 -11.52 -8.43
C LEU A 125 8.53 -10.10 -8.12
N ALA A 126 8.27 -9.68 -6.88
CA ALA A 126 8.77 -8.44 -6.32
C ALA A 126 10.29 -8.41 -6.48
N SER A 127 10.77 -7.63 -7.43
CA SER A 127 12.19 -7.51 -7.72
C SER A 127 12.69 -6.23 -7.07
N THR A 128 13.73 -6.34 -6.24
CA THR A 128 14.39 -5.21 -5.55
C THR A 128 15.08 -4.23 -6.53
N SER A 129 15.04 -4.50 -7.83
CA SER A 129 15.53 -3.61 -8.88
C SER A 129 14.62 -2.39 -9.02
N ARG A 130 14.87 -1.35 -8.22
CA ARG A 130 14.36 0.00 -8.49
C ARG A 130 15.04 0.54 -9.75
N ASP A 131 14.23 1.01 -10.69
CA ASP A 131 14.72 1.74 -11.87
C ASP A 131 15.14 3.16 -11.45
N TYR A 132 16.41 3.31 -11.06
CA TYR A 132 16.96 4.61 -10.68
C TYR A 132 17.21 5.49 -11.90
N ASN A 133 16.88 6.79 -11.78
CA ASN A 133 17.24 7.81 -12.78
C ASN A 133 18.76 7.78 -13.04
N PRO A 134 19.24 7.90 -14.29
CA PRO A 134 20.68 7.93 -14.62
C PRO A 134 21.52 8.88 -13.76
N LEU A 135 20.98 10.05 -13.39
CA LEU A 135 21.68 11.00 -12.50
C LEU A 135 21.80 10.49 -11.07
N GLN A 136 20.75 9.88 -10.54
CA GLN A 136 20.75 9.27 -9.21
C GLN A 136 21.75 8.11 -9.15
N LYS A 137 21.79 7.28 -10.20
CA LYS A 137 22.76 6.20 -10.36
C LYS A 137 24.21 6.73 -10.41
N GLY A 138 24.44 7.81 -11.16
CA GLY A 138 25.75 8.47 -11.23
C GLY A 138 26.23 8.98 -9.87
N LEU A 139 25.34 9.61 -9.09
CA LEU A 139 25.67 10.15 -7.77
C LEU A 139 26.01 9.05 -6.75
N MET A 140 25.29 7.92 -6.79
CA MET A 140 25.62 6.74 -5.98
C MET A 140 27.01 6.20 -6.31
N ILE A 141 27.32 6.02 -7.59
CA ILE A 141 28.64 5.52 -8.04
C ILE A 141 29.75 6.49 -7.61
N GLY A 142 29.54 7.80 -7.80
CA GLY A 142 30.52 8.82 -7.40
C GLY A 142 30.80 8.81 -5.89
N SER A 143 29.77 8.64 -5.06
CA SER A 143 29.91 8.59 -3.60
C SER A 143 30.71 7.37 -3.14
N VAL A 144 30.48 6.20 -3.76
CA VAL A 144 31.24 4.97 -3.47
C VAL A 144 32.71 5.13 -3.86
N MET A 145 32.98 5.63 -5.06
CA MET A 145 34.36 5.88 -5.53
C MET A 145 35.10 6.86 -4.62
N TRP A 146 34.43 7.94 -4.18
CA TRP A 146 35.01 8.89 -3.25
C TRP A 146 35.33 8.26 -1.88
N GLY A 147 34.48 7.36 -1.38
CA GLY A 147 34.74 6.60 -0.15
C GLY A 147 36.00 5.75 -0.23
N PHE A 148 36.23 5.06 -1.36
CA PHE A 148 37.47 4.30 -1.59
C PHE A 148 38.70 5.22 -1.68
N VAL A 149 38.62 6.35 -2.38
CA VAL A 149 39.72 7.33 -2.45
C VAL A 149 40.05 7.89 -1.07
N GLY A 150 39.04 8.29 -0.29
CA GLY A 150 39.23 8.80 1.07
C GLY A 150 39.89 7.77 1.99
N THR A 151 39.48 6.51 1.89
CA THR A 151 40.10 5.40 2.65
C THR A 151 41.56 5.19 2.25
N ALA A 152 41.87 5.21 0.95
CA ALA A 152 43.25 5.07 0.46
C ALA A 152 44.15 6.23 0.93
N LEU A 153 43.66 7.48 0.86
CA LEU A 153 44.39 8.66 1.34
C LEU A 153 44.61 8.63 2.86
N PHE A 154 43.64 8.14 3.64
CA PHE A 154 43.76 7.99 5.08
C PHE A 154 44.96 7.10 5.46
N PHE A 155 45.14 5.96 4.77
CA PHE A 155 46.28 5.07 5.02
C PHE A 155 47.60 5.56 4.44
N TRP A 156 47.59 6.38 3.40
CA TRP A 156 48.82 6.99 2.85
C TRP A 156 49.47 7.93 3.87
N ARG A 157 48.68 8.69 4.64
CA ARG A 157 49.21 9.71 5.57
C ARG A 157 50.07 9.15 6.72
N PHE A 158 50.12 7.83 6.94
CA PHE A 158 50.87 7.22 8.04
C PHE A 158 52.29 6.73 7.68
N LYS A 159 52.80 6.94 6.45
CA LYS A 159 54.21 6.65 6.11
C LYS A 159 55.11 7.88 6.21
N THR A 160 55.29 8.45 7.39
CA THR A 160 56.40 9.38 7.64
C THR A 160 56.77 9.41 9.11
N GLN A 161 57.57 8.43 9.55
CA GLN A 161 58.60 8.58 10.57
C GLN A 161 59.25 7.21 10.76
N ASP A 162 60.49 7.06 10.26
CA ASP A 162 61.58 6.37 10.96
C ASP A 162 62.86 6.41 10.12
N GLN A 163 63.60 7.50 10.31
CA GLN A 163 65.07 7.58 10.26
C GLN A 163 65.45 8.62 11.35
N PRO A 164 66.64 8.60 11.98
CA PRO A 164 67.86 7.82 11.68
C PRO A 164 68.57 7.25 12.94
N GLN A 165 69.67 6.49 12.75
CA GLN A 165 70.93 6.46 13.53
C GLN A 165 71.70 5.21 13.05
N GLU A 166 72.60 5.30 12.07
CA GLU A 166 74.03 5.65 12.20
C GLU A 166 74.83 4.78 13.20
N ASN A 167 75.75 3.98 12.63
CA ASN A 167 77.06 3.56 13.14
C ASN A 167 77.16 2.47 14.23
N ARG A 168 77.46 1.23 13.82
CA ARG A 168 78.79 0.58 13.96
C ARG A 168 78.86 -0.73 13.21
#